data_AF-A0A9E3NTC9-F1
#
_entry.id   AF-A0A9E3NTC9-F1
#
_cell.length_a   1.000
_cell.length_b   1.000
_cell.length_c   1.000
_cell.angle_alpha   90.00
_cell.angle_beta   90.00
_cell.angle_gamma   90.00
#
_symmetry.space_group_name_H-M   'P 1'
#
loop_
_entity.id
_entity.type
_entity.pdbx_description
1 polymer ?
#
loop_
_entity_poly.entity_id
_entity_poly.type
_entity_poly.pdbx_seq_one_letter_code
_entity_poly.pdbx_strand_id
1 'polypeptide(L)'
;MPTPSETAVLDRVGDEIEAVVLEARNALFLARITHNASRELVFRVHDPEHANAALQRLVRRARQEREWSFEMVGDVAWALAIPVLKLLGDARARIEELEAKIAG
;
A
#
# COMPACT_ATOMS: atom_id res chain seq x y z
N MET A 1 6.77 -20.12 4.61
CA MET A 1 5.69 -19.28 5.17
C MET A 1 5.99 -19.01 6.63
N PRO A 2 5.69 -17.81 7.16
CA PRO A 2 5.88 -17.51 8.57
C PRO A 2 4.97 -18.37 9.44
N THR A 3 5.43 -18.68 10.65
CA THR A 3 4.61 -19.25 11.71
C THR A 3 3.52 -18.25 12.16
N PRO A 4 2.51 -18.70 12.91
CA PRO A 4 1.48 -17.78 13.43
C PRO A 4 2.04 -16.66 14.31
N SER A 5 3.04 -16.96 15.15
CA SER A 5 3.70 -15.96 15.99
C SER A 5 4.47 -14.93 15.17
N GLU A 6 5.21 -15.37 14.15
CA GLU A 6 5.90 -14.48 13.21
C GLU A 6 4.91 -13.63 12.41
N THR A 7 3.79 -14.22 12.00
CA THR A 7 2.72 -13.51 11.28
C THR A 7 2.18 -12.37 12.12
N ALA A 8 1.91 -12.60 13.41
CA ALA A 8 1.43 -11.56 14.31
C ALA A 8 2.41 -10.39 14.48
N VAL A 9 3.72 -10.67 14.51
CA VAL A 9 4.76 -9.62 14.52
C VAL A 9 4.76 -8.84 13.20
N LEU A 10 4.74 -9.55 12.06
CA LEU A 10 4.74 -8.94 10.74
C LEU A 10 3.48 -8.12 10.47
N ASP A 11 2.33 -8.53 11.01
CA ASP A 11 1.07 -7.78 10.92
C ASP A 11 1.19 -6.48 11.72
N ARG A 12 1.64 -6.52 12.99
CA ARG A 12 1.83 -5.28 13.78
C ARG A 12 2.78 -4.28 13.13
N VAL A 13 3.94 -4.75 12.67
CA VAL A 13 4.92 -3.90 11.97
C VAL A 13 4.32 -3.36 10.68
N GLY A 14 3.58 -4.19 9.94
CA GLY A 14 2.92 -3.77 8.72
C GLY A 14 1.83 -2.72 8.95
N ASP A 15 1.01 -2.89 9.98
CA ASP A 15 -0.05 -1.96 10.35
C ASP A 15 0.52 -0.59 10.77
N GLU A 16 1.67 -0.55 11.46
CA GLU A 16 2.37 0.70 11.78
C GLU A 16 2.86 1.43 10.53
N ILE A 17 3.40 0.69 9.55
CA ILE A 17 3.83 1.25 8.27
C ILE A 17 2.63 1.74 7.46
N GLU A 18 1.57 0.94 7.35
CA GLU A 18 0.33 1.29 6.65
C GLU A 18 -0.30 2.55 7.25
N ALA A 19 -0.36 2.68 8.58
CA ALA A 19 -0.94 3.83 9.24
C ALA A 19 -0.27 5.15 8.87
N VAL A 20 1.07 5.18 8.76
CA VAL A 20 1.81 6.41 8.41
C VAL A 20 1.81 6.69 6.91
N VAL A 21 1.74 5.66 6.06
CA VAL A 21 1.72 5.83 4.60
C VAL A 21 0.34 6.25 4.10
N LEU A 22 -0.72 5.74 4.71
CA LEU A 22 -2.11 6.02 4.35
C LEU A 22 -2.69 7.27 5.03
N GLU A 23 -1.90 7.97 5.87
CA GLU A 23 -2.32 9.19 6.56
C GLU A 23 -2.90 10.20 5.57
N ALA A 24 -4.01 10.85 5.94
CA ALA A 24 -4.72 11.82 5.11
C ALA A 24 -5.10 11.32 3.70
N ARG A 25 -5.23 10.00 3.49
CA ARG A 25 -5.45 9.36 2.17
C ARG A 25 -4.31 9.60 1.18
N ASN A 26 -3.08 9.71 1.68
CA ASN A 26 -1.91 10.00 0.85
C ASN A 26 -1.50 8.84 -0.08
N ALA A 27 -1.96 7.62 0.17
CA ALA A 27 -1.56 6.48 -0.63
C ALA A 27 -2.69 5.47 -0.84
N LEU A 28 -2.52 4.64 -1.87
CA LEU A 28 -3.31 3.45 -2.15
C LEU A 28 -2.46 2.21 -1.87
N PHE A 29 -2.95 1.34 -1.00
CA PHE A 29 -2.36 0.02 -0.78
C PHE A 29 -2.63 -0.89 -2.00
N LEU A 30 -1.59 -1.53 -2.51
CA LEU A 30 -1.69 -2.42 -3.68
C LEU A 30 -1.55 -3.89 -3.31
N ALA A 31 -0.57 -4.23 -2.48
CA ALA A 31 -0.26 -5.63 -2.20
C ALA A 31 0.53 -5.81 -0.91
N ARG A 32 0.35 -7.00 -0.32
CA ARG A 32 1.22 -7.58 0.70
C ARG A 32 1.75 -8.90 0.15
N ILE A 33 3.06 -9.01 0.03
CA ILE A 33 3.71 -10.18 -0.57
C ILE A 33 4.59 -10.80 0.51
N THR A 34 4.45 -12.11 0.75
CA THR A 34 5.27 -12.84 1.73
C THR A 34 5.98 -13.99 1.01
N HIS A 35 7.30 -13.91 0.92
CA HIS A 35 8.15 -14.91 0.25
C HIS A 35 9.54 -14.90 0.89
N ASN A 36 10.34 -15.96 0.73
CA ASN A 36 11.77 -15.99 1.14
C ASN A 36 12.11 -15.38 2.51
N ALA A 37 11.25 -15.61 3.51
CA ALA A 37 11.36 -15.04 4.86
C ALA A 37 11.28 -13.50 4.96
N SER A 38 10.88 -12.81 3.89
CA SER A 38 10.52 -11.39 3.86
C SER A 38 9.01 -11.19 3.72
N ARG A 39 8.58 -9.99 4.10
CA ARG A 39 7.26 -9.45 3.76
C ARG A 39 7.46 -8.07 3.15
N GLU A 40 6.81 -7.84 2.02
CA GLU A 40 6.82 -6.58 1.30
C GLU A 40 5.41 -5.99 1.32
N LEU A 41 5.35 -4.66 1.52
CA LEU A 41 4.13 -3.87 1.42
C LEU A 41 4.31 -2.89 0.26
N VAL A 42 3.35 -2.90 -0.67
CA VAL A 42 3.42 -2.12 -1.90
C VAL A 42 2.32 -1.07 -1.90
N PHE A 43 2.71 0.19 -2.13
CA PHE A 43 1.81 1.34 -2.15
C PHE A 43 2.00 2.17 -3.43
N ARG A 44 0.95 2.89 -3.83
CA ARG A 44 1.05 4.06 -4.71
C ARG A 44 0.88 5.30 -3.86
N VAL A 45 1.89 6.15 -3.84
CA VAL A 45 1.92 7.35 -3.01
C VAL A 45 1.62 8.58 -3.87
N HIS A 46 0.76 9.46 -3.36
CA HIS A 46 0.38 10.72 -4.00
C HIS A 46 1.38 11.85 -3.68
N ASP A 47 1.67 12.09 -2.40
CA ASP A 47 2.69 13.01 -1.90
C ASP A 47 3.90 12.21 -1.37
N PRO A 48 4.95 12.00 -2.21
CA PRO A 48 6.10 11.19 -1.83
C PRO A 48 6.97 11.87 -0.76
N GLU A 49 7.01 13.20 -0.70
CA GLU A 49 7.76 13.95 0.31
C GLU A 49 7.16 13.73 1.71
N HIS A 50 5.83 13.79 1.82
CA HIS A 50 5.12 13.53 3.06
C HIS A 50 5.34 12.09 3.55
N ALA A 51 5.16 11.11 2.66
CA ALA A 51 5.39 9.69 2.99
C ALA A 51 6.85 9.43 3.37
N ASN A 52 7.81 10.00 2.63
CA ASN A 52 9.24 9.86 2.95
C ASN A 52 9.55 10.39 4.35
N ALA A 53 9.06 11.59 4.68
CA ALA A 53 9.30 12.18 5.98
C ALA A 53 8.72 11.31 7.11
N ALA A 54 7.52 10.76 6.93
CA ALA A 54 6.88 9.87 7.90
C ALA A 54 7.64 8.54 8.06
N LEU A 55 7.99 7.88 6.95
CA LEU A 55 8.73 6.62 6.94
C LEU A 55 10.15 6.77 7.53
N GLN A 56 10.84 7.87 7.23
CA GLN A 56 12.15 8.15 7.83
C GLN A 56 12.07 8.35 9.35
N ARG A 57 11.02 9.00 9.85
CA ARG A 57 10.80 9.10 11.30
C ARG A 57 10.53 7.73 11.90
N LEU A 58 9.69 6.92 11.26
CA LEU A 58 9.30 5.60 11.76
C LEU A 58 10.48 4.64 11.82
N VAL A 59 11.27 4.52 10.73
CA VAL A 59 12.40 3.57 10.65
C VAL A 59 13.53 3.92 11.63
N ARG A 60 13.71 5.20 11.97
CA ARG A 60 14.73 5.67 12.93
C ARG A 60 14.33 5.53 14.39
N ARG A 61 13.10 5.09 14.70
CA ARG A 61 12.66 4.89 16.08
C ARG A 61 13.55 3.84 16.76
N ALA A 62 14.07 4.20 17.94
CA ALA A 62 15.10 3.42 18.66
C ALA A 62 14.70 1.98 18.98
N ARG A 63 13.40 1.71 19.14
CA ARG A 63 12.85 0.38 19.34
C ARG A 63 11.99 -0.01 18.15
N GLN A 64 12.53 -0.89 17.31
CA GLN A 64 11.80 -1.61 16.28
C GLN A 64 11.53 -3.03 16.76
N GLU A 65 10.33 -3.56 16.49
CA GLU A 65 10.02 -4.97 16.76
C GLU A 65 10.69 -5.89 15.73
N ARG A 66 10.93 -5.38 14.52
CA ARG A 66 11.57 -6.08 13.40
C ARG A 66 12.37 -5.08 12.56
N GLU A 67 13.46 -5.52 11.97
CA GLU A 67 14.18 -4.72 10.98
C GLU A 67 13.39 -4.65 9.66
N TRP A 68 13.37 -3.47 9.07
CA TRP A 68 12.76 -3.24 7.77
C TRP A 68 13.40 -2.01 7.11
N SER A 69 13.18 -1.88 5.81
CA SER A 69 13.62 -0.74 5.00
C SER A 69 12.56 -0.41 3.97
N PHE A 70 12.70 0.74 3.31
CA PHE A 70 11.80 1.14 2.24
C PHE A 70 12.58 1.78 1.09
N GLU A 71 12.00 1.68 -0.09
CA GLU A 71 12.43 2.36 -1.30
C GLU A 71 11.20 3.01 -1.94
N MET A 72 11.37 4.19 -2.53
CA MET A 72 10.35 4.81 -3.36
C MET A 72 10.90 5.08 -4.74
N VAL A 73 10.20 4.55 -5.74
CA VAL A 73 10.52 4.73 -7.15
C VAL A 73 9.58 5.77 -7.74
N GLY A 74 10.15 6.84 -8.29
CA GLY A 74 9.39 7.90 -8.94
C GLY A 74 8.67 7.40 -10.20
N ASP A 75 7.37 7.68 -10.28
CA ASP A 75 6.53 7.38 -11.45
C ASP A 75 5.75 8.63 -11.86
N VAL A 76 6.47 9.66 -12.31
CA VAL A 76 5.89 10.97 -12.64
C VAL A 76 4.78 10.87 -13.69
N ALA A 77 4.92 9.94 -14.63
CA ALA A 77 3.94 9.71 -15.69
C ALA A 77 2.77 8.79 -15.26
N TRP A 78 2.78 8.29 -14.02
CA TRP A 78 1.83 7.28 -13.53
C TRP A 78 1.76 6.03 -14.43
N ALA A 79 2.84 5.73 -15.15
CA ALA A 79 2.89 4.67 -16.15
C ALA A 79 2.68 3.30 -15.49
N LEU A 80 3.20 3.10 -14.28
CA LEU A 80 3.06 1.86 -13.52
C LEU A 80 1.68 1.73 -12.87
N ALA A 81 0.87 2.80 -12.83
CA ALA A 81 -0.49 2.79 -12.32
C ALA A 81 -1.54 2.49 -13.40
N ILE A 82 -1.19 2.59 -14.69
CA ILE A 82 -2.12 2.39 -15.82
C ILE A 82 -2.95 1.10 -15.70
N PRO A 83 -2.38 -0.09 -15.38
CA PRO A 83 -3.18 -1.31 -15.28
C PRO A 83 -4.27 -1.22 -14.20
N VAL A 84 -3.95 -0.66 -13.03
CA VAL A 84 -4.92 -0.46 -11.94
C VAL A 84 -5.96 0.58 -12.32
N LEU A 85 -5.56 1.70 -12.95
CA LEU A 85 -6.49 2.76 -13.36
C LEU A 85 -7.48 2.26 -14.42
N LYS A 86 -7.03 1.42 -15.36
CA LYS A 86 -7.91 0.77 -16.34
C LYS A 86 -8.92 -0.13 -15.65
N LEU A 87 -8.46 -1.00 -14.74
CA LEU A 87 -9.33 -1.90 -13.99
C LEU A 87 -10.42 -1.13 -13.22
N LEU A 88 -10.07 -0.02 -12.57
CA LEU A 88 -11.03 0.82 -11.85
C LEU A 88 -12.03 1.50 -12.79
N GLY A 89 -11.56 1.96 -13.97
CA GLY A 89 -12.44 2.52 -15.00
C GLY A 89 -13.45 1.51 -15.53
N ASP A 90 -12.99 0.30 -15.83
CA ASP A 90 -13.84 -0.79 -16.31
C ASP A 90 -14.88 -1.21 -15.26
N ALA A 91 -14.45 -1.31 -14.00
CA ALA A 91 -15.34 -1.61 -12.88
C ALA A 91 -16.43 -0.54 -12.70
N ARG A 92 -16.07 0.74 -12.81
CA ARG A 92 -17.03 1.85 -12.71
C ARG A 92 -18.07 1.80 -13.83
N ALA A 93 -17.65 1.64 -15.07
CA ALA A 93 -18.56 1.52 -16.21
C ALA A 93 -19.54 0.35 -16.04
N ARG A 94 -19.07 -0.77 -15.48
CA ARG A 94 -19.93 -1.93 -15.22
C ARG A 94 -20.97 -1.67 -14.14
N ILE A 95 -20.62 -0.92 -13.09
CA ILE A 95 -21.56 -0.52 -12.03
C ILE A 95 -22.66 0.37 -12.61
N GLU A 96 -22.29 1.39 -13.38
CA GLU A 96 -23.24 2.32 -14.03
C GLU A 96 -24.23 1.57 -14.94
N GLU A 97 -23.76 0.57 -15.69
CA GLU A 97 -24.60 -0.27 -16.54
C GLU A 97 -25.61 -1.11 -15.73
N LEU A 98 -25.20 -1.64 -14.58
CA LEU A 98 -26.07 -2.42 -13.69
C LEU A 98 -27.13 -1.54 -13.03
N GLU A 99 -26.77 -0.34 -12.60
CA GLU A 99 -27.71 0.63 -12.02
C GLU A 99 -28.78 1.04 -13.04
N ALA A 100 -28.38 1.32 -14.29
CA ALA A 100 -29.31 1.64 -15.37
C ALA A 100 -30.30 0.50 -15.68
N LYS A 101 -29.86 -0.77 -15.56
CA LYS A 101 -30.70 -1.96 -15.75
C LYS A 101 -31.68 -2.22 -14.61
N ILE A 102 -31.39 -1.74 -13.40
CA ILE A 102 -32.27 -1.88 -12.24
C ILE A 102 -33.31 -0.75 -12.19
N ALA A 103 -32.96 0.42 -12.72
CA ALA A 103 -33.80 1.61 -12.70
C ALA A 103 -34.86 1.68 -13.82
N GLY A 104 -34.81 0.81 -14.83
CA GLY A 104 -35.75 0.73 -15.96
C GLY A 104 -36.57 -0.54 -15.96
#